data_AF-A0A087MD53-F1
#
_entry.id   AF-A0A087MD53-F1
#
_cell.length_a   1.000
_cell.length_b   1.000
_cell.length_c   1.000
_cell.angle_alpha   90.00
_cell.angle_beta   90.00
_cell.angle_gamma   90.00
#
_symmetry.space_group_name_H-M   'P 1'
#
loop_
_entity.id
_entity.type
_entity.pdbx_description
1 polymer ?
#
loop_
_entity_poly.entity_id
_entity_poly.type
_entity_poly.pdbx_seq_one_letter_code
_entity_poly.pdbx_strand_id
1 'polypeptide(L)'
;MLKEFGYTIYIDDFGSGCSNFIYLAEIKTDYIKIDGAIIQKVLDDKISFLLVKNIVAFAKEAQIKVIAEYVSDASIYEMIQTLGIEYAQGHFFSKPSPTIDA
;
A
#
# COMPACT_ATOMS: atom_id res chain seq x y z
N MET A 1 4.55 11.39 20.09
CA MET A 1 6.02 11.55 20.06
C MET A 1 6.60 11.71 18.64
N LEU A 2 6.66 10.70 17.76
CA LEU A 2 7.29 10.88 16.42
C LEU A 2 6.59 11.92 15.51
N LYS A 3 5.25 11.92 15.49
CA LYS A 3 4.47 12.93 14.76
C LYS A 3 4.68 14.35 15.29
N GLU A 4 4.88 14.51 16.59
CA GLU A 4 5.10 15.81 17.23
C GLU A 4 6.45 16.41 16.84
N PHE A 5 7.42 15.56 16.45
CA PHE A 5 8.70 15.98 15.91
C PHE A 5 8.67 16.24 14.39
N GLY A 6 7.51 16.14 13.73
CA GLY A 6 7.36 16.43 12.32
C GLY A 6 7.77 15.29 11.37
N TYR A 7 7.99 14.07 11.88
CA TYR A 7 8.28 12.91 11.03
C TYR A 7 7.03 12.44 10.27
N THR A 8 7.25 12.01 9.03
CA THR A 8 6.27 11.24 8.25
C THR A 8 6.28 9.79 8.69
N ILE A 9 5.11 9.22 8.93
CA ILE A 9 4.95 7.84 9.37
C ILE A 9 4.40 7.00 8.22
N TYR A 10 5.05 5.85 8.02
CA TYR A 10 4.65 4.80 7.08
C TYR A 10 4.37 3.54 7.89
N ILE A 11 3.25 2.88 7.60
CA ILE A 11 2.97 1.52 8.09
C ILE A 11 3.23 0.55 6.95
N ASP A 12 4.13 -0.39 7.19
CA ASP A 12 4.50 -1.43 6.24
C ASP A 12 3.61 -2.67 6.36
N ASP A 13 3.56 -3.49 5.30
CA ASP A 13 2.84 -4.76 5.25
C ASP A 13 1.36 -4.69 5.71
N PHE A 14 0.66 -3.59 5.42
CA PHE A 14 -0.73 -3.42 5.83
C PHE A 14 -1.66 -4.37 5.07
N GLY A 15 -2.43 -5.14 5.82
CA GLY A 15 -3.26 -6.24 5.33
C GLY A 15 -2.67 -7.63 5.62
N SER A 16 -1.39 -7.72 6.01
CA SER A 16 -0.81 -8.97 6.53
C SER A 16 -1.31 -9.26 7.96
N GLY A 17 -1.42 -10.55 8.31
CA GLY A 17 -1.74 -10.98 9.67
C GLY A 17 -3.00 -10.34 10.28
N CYS A 18 -2.88 -9.77 11.48
CA CYS A 18 -3.96 -9.07 12.21
C CYS A 18 -3.94 -7.55 11.96
N SER A 19 -4.02 -7.14 10.69
CA SER A 19 -4.11 -5.71 10.34
C SER A 19 -5.46 -5.11 10.76
N ASN A 20 -5.41 -4.06 11.58
CA ASN A 20 -6.60 -3.42 12.17
C ASN A 20 -6.62 -1.92 11.83
N PHE A 21 -7.70 -1.46 11.20
CA PHE A 21 -7.94 -0.06 10.87
C PHE A 21 -7.93 0.87 12.10
N ILE A 22 -8.27 0.36 13.28
CA ILE A 22 -8.22 1.12 14.54
C ILE A 22 -6.80 1.63 14.81
N TYR A 23 -5.77 0.81 14.53
CA TYR A 23 -4.39 1.24 14.75
C TYR A 23 -3.97 2.37 13.79
N LEU A 24 -4.50 2.42 12.57
CA LEU A 24 -4.24 3.54 11.65
C LEU A 24 -4.76 4.86 12.24
N ALA A 25 -5.95 4.83 12.84
CA ALA A 25 -6.55 6.00 13.47
C ALA A 25 -5.78 6.45 14.72
N GLU A 26 -5.28 5.51 15.53
CA GLU A 26 -4.51 5.83 16.75
C GLU A 26 -3.11 6.37 16.44
N ILE A 27 -2.41 5.78 15.47
CA ILE A 27 -1.03 6.17 15.11
C ILE A 27 -1.00 7.49 14.32
N LYS A 28 -2.12 7.87 13.67
CA LYS A 28 -2.20 9.01 12.74
C LYS A 28 -1.13 8.91 11.66
N THR A 29 -1.09 7.76 10.98
CA THR A 29 -0.12 7.51 9.92
C THR A 29 -0.37 8.42 8.71
N ASP A 30 0.69 8.72 7.95
CA ASP A 30 0.59 9.50 6.72
C ASP A 30 0.47 8.58 5.49
N TYR A 31 1.11 7.40 5.57
CA TYR A 31 1.16 6.43 4.49
C TYR A 31 0.89 5.01 5.00
N ILE A 32 0.28 4.19 4.15
CA ILE A 32 0.23 2.74 4.30
C ILE A 32 0.78 2.08 3.03
N LYS A 33 1.53 1.00 3.23
CA LYS A 33 1.97 0.10 2.16
C LYS A 33 1.11 -1.16 2.25
N ILE A 34 0.32 -1.44 1.22
CA ILE A 34 -0.52 -2.64 1.17
C ILE A 34 0.38 -3.83 0.88
N ASP A 35 0.27 -4.85 1.73
CA ASP A 35 1.05 -6.08 1.67
C ASP A 35 1.02 -6.72 0.27
N GLY A 36 2.21 -7.08 -0.19
CA GLY A 36 2.42 -7.63 -1.53
C GLY A 36 1.66 -8.92 -1.81
N ALA A 37 1.37 -9.75 -0.80
CA ALA A 37 0.64 -11.01 -1.00
C ALA A 37 -0.84 -10.77 -1.37
N ILE A 38 -1.41 -9.64 -0.95
CA ILE A 38 -2.75 -9.21 -1.36
C ILE A 38 -2.68 -8.58 -2.76
N ILE A 39 -1.70 -7.70 -3.00
CA ILE A 39 -1.54 -7.02 -4.30
C ILE A 39 -1.32 -8.03 -5.44
N GLN A 40 -0.48 -9.05 -5.24
CA GLN A 40 -0.22 -10.07 -6.27
C GLN A 40 -1.46 -10.86 -6.69
N LYS A 41 -2.51 -10.90 -5.86
CA LYS A 41 -3.75 -11.64 -6.13
C LYS A 41 -4.91 -10.75 -6.54
N VAL A 42 -4.68 -9.44 -6.71
CA VAL A 42 -5.75 -8.45 -6.94
C VAL A 42 -6.56 -8.69 -8.22
N LEU A 43 -5.98 -9.36 -9.22
CA LEU A 43 -6.63 -9.67 -10.49
C LEU A 43 -7.47 -10.96 -10.44
N ASP A 44 -6.99 -11.97 -9.73
CA ASP A 44 -7.51 -13.35 -9.82
C ASP A 44 -8.33 -13.77 -8.59
N ASP A 45 -8.19 -13.06 -7.46
CA ASP A 45 -8.91 -13.34 -6.23
C ASP A 45 -9.86 -12.20 -5.86
N LYS A 46 -11.16 -12.51 -5.90
CA LYS A 46 -12.22 -11.56 -5.56
C LYS A 46 -12.10 -11.01 -4.14
N ILE A 47 -11.61 -11.82 -3.19
CA ILE A 47 -11.43 -11.36 -1.80
C ILE A 47 -10.29 -10.35 -1.73
N SER A 48 -9.14 -10.64 -2.33
CA SER A 48 -8.01 -9.71 -2.43
C SER A 48 -8.41 -8.41 -3.12
N PHE A 49 -9.14 -8.47 -4.24
CA PHE A 49 -9.69 -7.28 -4.89
C PHE A 49 -10.56 -6.44 -3.95
N LEU A 50 -11.50 -7.07 -3.25
CA LEU A 50 -12.38 -6.38 -2.30
C LEU A 50 -11.61 -5.80 -1.11
N LEU A 51 -10.59 -6.50 -0.61
CA LEU A 51 -9.73 -5.99 0.45
C LEU A 51 -9.00 -4.72 0.00
N VAL A 52 -8.26 -4.77 -1.12
CA VAL A 52 -7.54 -3.61 -1.65
C VAL A 52 -8.50 -2.44 -1.86
N LYS A 53 -9.64 -2.69 -2.52
CA LYS A 53 -10.66 -1.65 -2.76
C LYS A 53 -11.14 -0.98 -1.47
N ASN A 54 -11.45 -1.76 -0.42
CA ASN A 54 -11.93 -1.21 0.84
C ASN A 54 -10.83 -0.50 1.63
N ILE A 55 -9.60 -1.01 1.61
CA ILE A 55 -8.45 -0.35 2.23
C ILE A 55 -8.22 1.02 1.59
N VAL A 56 -8.24 1.10 0.26
CA VAL A 56 -8.06 2.35 -0.48
C VAL A 56 -9.19 3.34 -0.19
N ALA A 57 -10.44 2.87 -0.18
CA ALA A 57 -11.58 3.72 0.15
C ALA A 57 -11.47 4.32 1.57
N PHE A 58 -11.14 3.49 2.56
CA PHE A 58 -10.91 3.96 3.93
C PHE A 58 -9.76 4.97 3.99
N ALA A 59 -8.61 4.63 3.40
CA ALA A 59 -7.42 5.48 3.43
C ALA A 59 -7.70 6.85 2.81
N LYS A 60 -8.46 6.90 1.71
CA LYS A 60 -8.89 8.15 1.07
C LYS A 60 -9.70 9.04 2.02
N GLU A 61 -10.71 8.49 2.69
CA GLU A 61 -11.53 9.24 3.66
C GLU A 61 -10.72 9.66 4.89
N ALA A 62 -9.77 8.83 5.31
CA ALA A 62 -8.85 9.11 6.41
C ALA A 62 -7.68 10.03 6.01
N GLN A 63 -7.60 10.47 4.76
CA GLN A 63 -6.49 11.28 4.21
C GLN A 63 -5.10 10.62 4.35
N ILE A 64 -5.08 9.29 4.28
CA ILE A 64 -3.88 8.45 4.31
C ILE A 64 -3.52 8.09 2.87
N LYS A 65 -2.24 8.27 2.50
CA LYS A 65 -1.74 7.88 1.18
C LYS A 65 -1.44 6.39 1.12
N VAL A 66 -1.70 5.78 -0.03
CA VAL A 66 -1.55 4.33 -0.24
C VAL A 66 -0.42 4.04 -1.22
N ILE A 67 0.41 3.07 -0.87
CA ILE A 67 1.42 2.47 -1.74
C ILE A 67 1.06 1.00 -1.94
N ALA A 68 1.00 0.53 -3.18
CA ALA A 68 0.90 -0.90 -3.49
C ALA A 68 2.29 -1.53 -3.57
N GLU A 69 2.52 -2.60 -2.82
CA GLU A 69 3.78 -3.34 -2.88
C GLU A 69 3.74 -4.51 -3.86
N TYR A 70 4.95 -4.94 -4.26
CA TYR A 70 5.19 -6.13 -5.07
C TYR A 70 4.45 -6.09 -6.43
N VAL A 71 4.26 -4.91 -6.99
CA VAL A 71 3.73 -4.73 -8.36
C VAL A 71 4.70 -5.37 -9.36
N SER A 72 4.34 -6.53 -9.90
CA SER A 72 5.22 -7.38 -10.70
C SER A 72 5.11 -7.17 -12.21
N ASP A 73 3.98 -6.64 -12.68
CA ASP A 73 3.69 -6.46 -14.10
C ASP A 73 2.72 -5.30 -14.36
N ALA A 74 2.54 -5.00 -15.65
CA ALA A 74 1.70 -3.92 -16.13
C ALA A 74 0.22 -4.12 -15.78
N SER A 75 -0.28 -5.35 -15.78
CA SER A 75 -1.69 -5.64 -15.49
C SER A 75 -2.05 -5.32 -14.04
N ILE A 76 -1.17 -5.68 -13.09
CA ILE A 76 -1.33 -5.30 -11.68
C ILE A 76 -1.22 -3.78 -11.53
N TYR A 77 -0.25 -3.16 -12.21
CA TYR A 77 -0.08 -1.71 -12.17
C TYR A 77 -1.33 -0.97 -12.65
N GLU A 78 -1.89 -1.36 -13.80
CA GLU A 78 -3.14 -0.80 -14.33
C GLU A 78 -4.30 -0.99 -13.35
N MET A 79 -4.45 -2.18 -12.78
CA MET A 79 -5.50 -2.47 -11.79
C MET A 79 -5.41 -1.54 -10.58
N ILE A 80 -4.25 -1.39 -9.96
CA ILE A 80 -4.13 -0.53 -8.77
C ILE A 80 -4.39 0.94 -9.10
N GLN A 81 -4.09 1.40 -10.32
CA GLN A 81 -4.45 2.75 -10.76
C GLN A 81 -5.96 2.93 -10.85
N THR A 82 -6.70 1.93 -11.36
CA THR A 82 -8.18 1.98 -11.41
C THR A 82 -8.81 2.01 -10.01
N LEU A 83 -8.12 1.45 -9.01
CA LEU A 83 -8.53 1.49 -7.60
C LEU A 83 -8.19 2.82 -6.92
N GLY A 84 -7.44 3.71 -7.58
CA GLY A 84 -7.07 5.04 -7.08
C GLY A 84 -5.79 5.04 -6.24
N ILE A 85 -4.92 4.03 -6.38
CA ILE A 85 -3.63 3.99 -5.69
C ILE A 85 -2.61 4.83 -6.47
N GLU A 86 -2.02 5.83 -5.81
CA GLU A 86 -1.10 6.79 -6.43
C GLU A 86 0.36 6.32 -6.48
N TYR A 87 0.78 5.46 -5.54
CA TYR A 87 2.17 5.04 -5.40
C TYR A 87 2.29 3.52 -5.54
N ALA A 88 3.38 3.07 -6.17
CA ALA A 88 3.61 1.66 -6.44
C ALA A 88 5.09 1.32 -6.25
N GLN A 89 5.35 0.15 -5.69
CA GLN A 89 6.67 -0.42 -5.51
C GLN A 89 6.66 -1.87 -6.01
N GLY A 90 7.65 -2.27 -6.81
CA GLY A 90 7.77 -3.65 -7.24
C GLY A 90 8.68 -3.86 -8.45
N HIS A 91 8.90 -5.13 -8.79
CA HIS A 91 9.80 -5.55 -9.86
C HIS A 91 9.38 -5.07 -11.25
N PHE A 92 8.12 -4.63 -11.43
CA PHE A 92 7.69 -3.97 -12.66
C PHE A 92 8.52 -2.71 -12.96
N PHE A 93 8.93 -1.98 -11.92
CA PHE A 93 9.72 -0.74 -12.07
C PHE A 93 11.21 -1.01 -11.98
N SER A 94 11.64 -1.70 -10.92
CA SER A 94 13.03 -2.04 -10.70
C SER A 94 13.16 -3.17 -9.68
N LYS A 95 14.25 -3.94 -9.79
CA LYS A 95 14.64 -4.89 -8.75
C LYS A 95 15.48 -4.17 -7.69
N PRO A 96 15.45 -4.63 -6.42
CA PRO A 96 16.38 -4.12 -5.42
C PRO A 96 17.82 -4.20 -5.92
N SER A 97 18.56 -3.11 -5.74
CA SER A 97 19.96 -2.98 -6.15
C SER A 97 20.81 -2.62 -4.92
N PRO A 98 22.05 -3.15 -4.81
CA PRO A 98 22.97 -2.73 -3.75
C PRO A 98 23.43 -1.27 -3.90
N THR A 99 23.21 -0.66 -5.07
CA THR A 99 23.56 0.73 -5.37
C THR A 99 22.30 1.50 -5.77
N ILE A 100 22.24 2.76 -5.34
CA ILE A 100 21.24 3.71 -5.83
C ILE A 100 21.79 4.25 -7.16
N ASP A 101 21.09 3.99 -8.25
CA ASP A 101 21.42 4.62 -9.53
C ASP A 101 21.14 6.13 -9.41
N ALA A 102 22.08 6.94 -9.88
CA ALA A 102 22.07 8.40 -9.75
C ALA A 102 21.02 9.07 -10.63
#